data_AF-D5U162-F1
#
_entry.id   AF-D5U162-F1
#
_cell.length_a   1.000
_cell.length_b   1.000
_cell.length_c   1.000
_cell.angle_alpha   90.00
_cell.angle_beta   90.00
_cell.angle_gamma   90.00
#
_symmetry.space_group_name_H-M   'P 1'
#
loop_
_entity.id
_entity.type
_entity.pdbx_description
1 polymer ?
#
loop_
_entity_poly.entity_id
_entity_poly.type
_entity_poly.pdbx_seq_one_letter_code
_entity_poly.pdbx_strand_id
1 'polypeptide(L)' 'MEIDLNQGLFKVEFTGSFCLTCGLRDWLEDLAYILQSEGVDAVLKEYVEKDEFKIVGLFEIKGLMKDGC' A
#
# COMPACT_ATOMS: atom_id res chain seq x y z
N MET A 1 4.83 8.12 7.53
CA MET A 1 3.86 7.21 6.90
C MET A 1 2.49 7.61 7.39
N GLU A 2 1.63 8.03 6.48
CA GLU A 2 0.23 8.35 6.76
C GLU A 2 -0.66 7.33 6.03
N ILE A 3 -1.72 6.86 6.69
CA ILE A 3 -2.70 5.93 6.13
C ILE A 3 -4.08 6.61 6.19
N ASP A 4 -4.74 6.71 5.03
CA ASP A 4 -6.12 7.22 4.89
C ASP A 4 -7.02 6.11 4.37
N LEU A 5 -8.22 5.95 4.94
CA LEU A 5 -9.19 4.90 4.64
C LEU A 5 -10.49 5.52 4.11
N ASN A 6 -10.85 5.26 2.85
CA ASN A 6 -12.08 5.79 2.27
C ASN A 6 -12.69 4.80 1.25
N GLN A 7 -13.94 4.39 1.44
CA GLN A 7 -14.71 3.59 0.48
C GLN A 7 -13.97 2.35 -0.07
N GLY A 8 -13.26 1.62 0.80
CA GLY A 8 -12.49 0.44 0.38
C GLY A 8 -11.18 0.76 -0.33
N LEU A 9 -10.77 2.03 -0.39
CA LEU A 9 -9.43 2.43 -0.80
C LEU A 9 -8.62 2.81 0.43
N PHE A 10 -7.32 2.53 0.37
CA PHE A 10 -6.40 3.13 1.30
C PHE A 10 -5.14 3.64 0.62
N LYS A 11 -4.59 4.71 1.17
CA LYS A 11 -3.41 5.38 0.64
C LYS A 11 -2.26 5.22 1.63
N VAL A 12 -1.08 4.86 1.13
CA VAL A 12 0.17 4.88 1.89
C VAL A 12 1.07 5.95 1.30
N GLU A 13 1.45 6.93 2.10
CA GLU A 13 2.37 8.00 1.69
C GLU A 13 3.71 7.91 2.43
N PHE A 14 4.78 7.93 1.65
CA PHE A 14 6.14 8.14 2.12
C PHE A 14 6.55 9.60 1.88
N THR A 15 7.05 10.29 2.91
CA THR A 15 7.59 11.66 2.83
C THR A 15 8.99 11.74 3.44
N GLY A 16 9.98 12.32 2.74
CA GLY A 16 11.36 12.45 3.22
C GLY A 16 12.43 12.10 2.19
N SER A 17 13.70 12.14 2.59
CA SER A 17 14.81 11.76 1.71
C SER A 17 14.93 10.24 1.66
N PHE A 18 14.51 9.63 0.56
CA PHE A 18 14.67 8.20 0.32
C PHE A 18 15.36 7.95 -1.01
N CYS A 19 15.98 6.79 -1.09
CA CYS A 19 16.53 6.32 -2.35
C CYS A 19 15.39 5.69 -3.16
N LEU A 20 15.05 6.33 -4.29
CA LEU A 20 13.98 5.89 -5.20
C LEU A 20 14.20 4.45 -5.70
N THR A 21 15.45 3.98 -5.71
CA THR A 21 15.81 2.61 -6.13
C THR A 21 15.82 1.58 -4.99
N CYS A 22 15.48 1.96 -3.77
CA CYS A 22 15.63 1.11 -2.59
C CYS A 22 14.48 0.10 -2.40
N GLY A 23 13.71 -0.18 -3.46
CA GLY A 23 12.62 -1.16 -3.42
C GLY A 23 11.37 -0.67 -2.69
N LEU A 24 11.09 0.64 -2.67
CA LEU A 24 9.86 1.16 -2.06
C LEU A 24 8.60 0.67 -2.79
N ARG A 25 8.68 0.46 -4.09
CA ARG A 25 7.63 -0.21 -4.84
C ARG A 25 7.46 -1.65 -4.38
N ASP A 26 8.54 -2.42 -4.29
CA ASP A 26 8.51 -3.82 -3.83
C ASP A 26 7.91 -3.91 -2.42
N TRP A 27 8.28 -2.99 -1.53
CA TRP A 27 7.70 -2.90 -0.19
C TRP A 27 6.17 -2.66 -0.22
N LEU A 28 5.69 -1.80 -1.14
CA LEU A 28 4.25 -1.56 -1.31
C LEU A 28 3.54 -2.78 -1.91
N GLU A 29 4.18 -3.52 -2.81
CA GLU A 29 3.65 -4.78 -3.33
C GLU A 29 3.62 -5.87 -2.23
N ASP A 30 4.67 -5.96 -1.40
CA ASP A 30 4.75 -6.84 -0.23
C ASP A 30 3.66 -6.55 0.81
N LEU A 31 3.30 -5.27 1.00
CA LEU A 31 2.22 -4.87 1.90
C LEU A 31 0.88 -5.52 1.50
N ALA A 32 0.59 -5.71 0.21
CA ALA A 32 -0.63 -6.39 -0.22
C ALA A 32 -0.67 -7.86 0.25
N TYR A 33 0.46 -8.56 0.17
CA TYR A 33 0.57 -9.94 0.66
C TYR A 33 0.47 -10.02 2.18
N ILE A 34 1.05 -9.06 2.91
CA ILE A 34 0.90 -8.98 4.36
C ILE A 34 -0.58 -8.78 4.72
N LEU A 35 -1.26 -7.83 4.08
CA LEU A 35 -2.69 -7.60 4.31
C LEU A 35 -3.53 -8.84 4.03
N GLN A 36 -3.20 -9.58 2.97
CA GLN A 36 -3.88 -10.84 2.65
C GLN A 36 -3.70 -11.87 3.78
N SER A 37 -2.49 -11.98 4.35
CA SER A 37 -2.24 -12.88 5.49
C SER A 37 -2.98 -12.48 6.77
N GLU A 38 -3.31 -11.19 6.91
CA GLU A 38 -4.13 -10.62 7.98
C GLU A 38 -5.64 -10.61 7.64
N GLY A 39 -6.06 -11.33 6.59
CA GLY A 39 -7.46 -11.47 6.20
C GLY A 39 -8.04 -10.30 5.42
N VAL A 40 -7.21 -9.43 4.85
CA VAL A 40 -7.65 -8.30 4.01
C VAL A 40 -7.17 -8.53 2.59
N ASP A 41 -8.09 -8.83 1.66
CA ASP A 41 -7.76 -8.90 0.24
C ASP A 41 -7.63 -7.47 -0.30
N ALA A 42 -6.40 -7.05 -0.59
CA ALA A 42 -6.09 -5.73 -1.12
C ALA A 42 -5.08 -5.82 -2.26
N VAL A 43 -5.17 -4.88 -3.20
CA VAL A 43 -4.25 -4.80 -4.34
C VAL A 43 -3.70 -3.39 -4.49
N LEU A 44 -2.41 -3.26 -4.80
CA LEU A 44 -1.81 -1.99 -5.20
C LEU A 44 -2.34 -1.61 -6.58
N LYS A 45 -3.12 -0.52 -6.66
CA LYS A 45 -3.72 -0.02 -7.90
C LYS A 45 -2.83 0.97 -8.60
N GLU A 46 -2.23 1.86 -7.84
CA GLU A 46 -1.38 2.92 -8.36
C GLU A 46 -0.15 3.09 -7.49
N TYR A 47 0.97 3.35 -8.15
CA TYR A 47 2.22 3.76 -7.54
C TYR A 47 2.63 5.06 -8.22
N VAL A 48 2.70 6.15 -7.45
CA VAL A 48 2.96 7.49 -7.95
C VAL A 48 4.17 8.08 -7.25
N GLU A 49 5.21 8.35 -8.02
CA GLU A 49 6.34 9.17 -7.58
C GLU A 49 5.99 10.62 -7.90
N LYS A 50 5.67 11.42 -6.88
CA LYS A 50 5.31 12.83 -7.09
C LYS A 50 6.56 13.70 -7.27
N ASP A 51 7.58 13.44 -6.47
CA ASP A 51 8.89 14.08 -6.50
C ASP A 51 9.91 13.18 -5.79
N GLU A 52 11.16 13.63 -5.71
CA GLU A 52 12.26 12.91 -5.06
C GLU A 52 12.07 12.67 -3.55
N PHE A 53 11.06 13.30 -2.93
CA PHE A 53 10.76 13.21 -1.51
C PHE A 53 9.37 12.64 -1.20
N LYS A 54 8.55 12.32 -2.22
CA LYS A 54 7.19 11.84 -2.02
C LYS A 54 6.80 10.72 -2.98
N ILE A 55 6.47 9.58 -2.38
CA ILE A 55 5.91 8.40 -3.06
C ILE A 55 4.55 8.06 -2.44
N VAL A 56 3.60 7.69 -3.29
CA VAL A 56 2.24 7.31 -2.90
C VAL A 56 1.88 5.96 -3.50
N GLY A 57 1.48 5.01 -2.65
CA GLY A 57 0.80 3.78 -3.05
C GLY A 57 -0.69 3.89 -2.77
N LEU A 58 -1.53 3.69 -3.79
CA LEU A 58 -2.99 3.62 -3.64
C LEU A 58 -3.43 2.17 -3.76
N PHE A 59 -4.14 1.69 -2.76
CA PHE A 59 -4.64 0.33 -2.68
C PHE A 59 -6.15 0.29 -2.75
N GLU A 60 -6.67 -0.79 -3.33
CA GLU A 60 -8.07 -1.15 -3.33
C GLU A 60 -8.29 -2.44 -2.53
N ILE A 61 -9.11 -2.36 -1.50
CA ILE A 61 -9.60 -3.48 -0.70
C ILE A 61 -10.72 -4.15 -1.49
N LYS A 62 -10.49 -5.40 -1.86
CA LYS A 62 -11.43 -6.28 -2.57
C LYS A 62 -12.38 -6.99 -1.62
N GLY A 63 -11.97 -7.22 -0.38
CA GLY A 63 -12.83 -7.81 0.63
C GLY A 63 -12.11 -8.13 1.92
N LEU A 64 -12.89 -8.55 2.92
CA LEU A 64 -12.38 -9.12 4.16
C LEU A 64 -12.56 -10.64 4.07
N MET A 65 -11.46 -11.37 4.15
CA MET A 65 -11.45 -12.82 4.29
C MET A 65 -11.79 -13.13 5.74
N LYS A 66 -13.01 -13.62 6.00
CA LYS A 66 -13.33 -14.15 7.33
C LYS A 66 -12.53 -15.42 7.52
N ASP A 67 -11.78 -15.49 8.61
CA ASP A 67 -11.02 -16.66 9.03
C ASP A 67 -11.81 -17.94 8.81
N GLY A 68 -11.30 -18.80 7.93
CA GLY A 68 -11.64 -20.21 7.93
C GLY A 68 -10.84 -20.89 9.03
N CYS A 69 -11.39 -20.91 10.25
CA CYS A 69 -11.07 -21.90 11.26
C CYS A 69 -12.34 -22.63 11.69
#